data_AF-A0A0C9Z4H7-F1
#
_entry.id   AF-A0A0C9Z4H7-F1
#
_cell.length_a   1.000
_cell.length_b   1.000
_cell.length_c   1.000
_cell.angle_alpha   90.00
_cell.angle_beta   90.00
_cell.angle_gamma   90.00
#
_symmetry.space_group_name_H-M   'P 1'
#
loop_
_entity.id
_entity.type
_entity.pdbx_description
1 polymer ?
#
loop_
_entity_poly.entity_id
_entity_poly.type
_entity_poly.pdbx_seq_one_letter_code
_entity_poly.pdbx_strand_id
1 'polypeptide(L)'
;MILGSLPESYRPLLSSINAASKITKTPLSSYELISLITEEYEHRQLTERRPNKKGGSALVVREAKGKGRASSSTSKANSDITCFNCDRKGHYKTDCWRPGGGKEGQGP
;
A
#
# COMPACT_ATOMS: atom_id res chain seq x y z
N MET A 1 -30.06 10.94 -14.63
CA MET A 1 -28.70 10.54 -15.09
C MET A 1 -27.89 10.10 -13.88
N ILE A 2 -27.67 8.79 -13.75
CA ILE A 2 -26.85 8.14 -12.69
C ILE A 2 -25.42 8.70 -12.59
N LEU A 3 -24.94 9.37 -13.64
CA LEU A 3 -23.62 10.00 -13.67
C LEU A 3 -23.54 11.28 -12.82
N GLY A 4 -24.67 11.93 -12.53
CA GLY A 4 -24.71 13.17 -11.73
C GLY A 4 -24.71 12.94 -10.22
N SER A 5 -24.97 11.71 -9.76
CA SER A 5 -24.92 11.33 -8.34
C SER A 5 -23.53 10.90 -7.87
N LEU A 6 -22.57 10.77 -8.79
CA LEU A 6 -21.19 10.40 -8.46
C LEU A 6 -20.39 11.63 -7.98
N PRO A 7 -19.47 11.48 -7.02
CA PRO A 7 -18.59 12.56 -6.58
C PRO A 7 -17.77 13.17 -7.72
N GLU A 8 -17.40 14.45 -7.60
CA GLU A 8 -16.62 15.20 -8.61
C GLU A 8 -15.32 14.49 -8.99
N SER A 9 -14.77 13.73 -8.05
CA SER A 9 -13.56 12.95 -8.23
C SER A 9 -13.67 11.94 -9.39
N TYR A 10 -14.86 11.49 -9.77
CA TYR A 10 -15.11 10.55 -10.88
C TYR A 10 -15.26 11.23 -12.25
N ARG A 11 -15.36 12.56 -12.32
CA ARG A 11 -15.48 13.29 -13.60
C ARG A 11 -14.39 12.99 -14.63
N PRO A 12 -13.11 12.80 -14.26
CA PRO A 12 -12.06 12.44 -15.22
C PRO A 12 -12.33 11.10 -15.89
N LEU A 13 -12.78 10.11 -15.10
CA LEU A 13 -13.17 8.79 -15.61
C LEU A 13 -14.37 8.90 -16.55
N LEU A 14 -15.40 9.67 -16.17
CA LEU A 14 -16.58 9.83 -17.02
C LEU A 14 -16.27 10.53 -18.34
N SER A 15 -15.35 11.50 -18.32
CA SER A 15 -14.87 12.16 -19.52
C SER A 15 -14.09 11.21 -20.43
N SER A 16 -13.21 10.37 -19.87
CA SER A 16 -12.43 9.40 -20.64
C SER A 16 -13.33 8.31 -21.24
N ILE A 17 -14.28 7.79 -20.48
CA ILE A 17 -15.28 6.80 -20.95
C ILE A 17 -16.12 7.38 -22.09
N ASN A 18 -16.63 8.61 -21.94
CA ASN A 18 -17.40 9.26 -23.00
C ASN A 18 -16.56 9.52 -24.25
N ALA A 19 -15.29 9.91 -24.09
CA ALA A 19 -14.38 10.08 -25.22
C ALA A 19 -14.11 8.74 -25.93
N ALA A 20 -13.82 7.68 -25.18
CA ALA A 20 -13.61 6.34 -25.72
C ALA A 20 -14.84 5.84 -26.49
N SER A 21 -16.04 5.99 -25.91
CA SER A 21 -17.30 5.60 -26.55
C SER A 21 -17.55 6.34 -27.87
N LYS A 22 -17.22 7.64 -27.93
CA LYS A 22 -17.34 8.43 -29.17
C LYS A 22 -16.37 7.95 -30.25
N ILE A 23 -15.17 7.52 -29.86
CA ILE A 23 -14.13 7.05 -30.77
C ILE A 23 -14.49 5.66 -31.30
N THR A 24 -14.86 4.73 -30.41
CA THR A 24 -15.19 3.34 -30.78
C THR A 24 -16.56 3.21 -31.43
N LYS A 25 -17.42 4.23 -31.28
CA LYS A 25 -18.84 4.22 -31.69
C LYS A 25 -19.61 3.02 -31.11
N THR A 26 -19.10 2.41 -30.05
CA THR A 26 -19.76 1.30 -29.37
C THR A 26 -20.64 1.86 -28.24
N PRO A 27 -21.93 1.49 -28.21
CA PRO A 27 -22.77 1.83 -27.08
C PRO A 27 -22.29 1.06 -25.85
N LEU A 28 -21.90 1.78 -24.79
CA LEU A 28 -21.56 1.15 -23.51
C LEU A 28 -22.83 0.54 -22.90
N SER A 29 -22.75 -0.75 -22.60
CA SER A 29 -23.77 -1.42 -21.79
C SER A 29 -23.74 -0.88 -20.36
N SER A 30 -24.92 -0.87 -19.72
CA SER A 30 -25.06 -0.49 -18.30
C SER A 30 -24.15 -1.31 -17.39
N TYR A 31 -23.94 -2.59 -17.72
CA TYR A 31 -23.08 -3.50 -16.94
C TYR A 31 -21.60 -3.06 -17.00
N GLU A 32 -21.11 -2.72 -18.19
CA GLU A 32 -19.73 -2.25 -18.38
C GLU A 32 -19.45 -0.97 -17.59
N LEU A 33 -20.41 -0.03 -17.58
CA LEU A 33 -20.30 1.18 -16.78
C LEU A 33 -20.22 0.89 -15.28
N ILE A 34 -21.01 -0.06 -14.78
CA ILE A 34 -20.98 -0.46 -13.38
C ILE A 34 -19.65 -1.12 -13.03
N SER A 35 -19.13 -2.01 -13.89
CA SER A 35 -17.81 -2.63 -13.69
C SER A 35 -16.71 -1.57 -13.59
N LEU A 36 -16.65 -0.66 -14.57
CA LEU A 36 -15.65 0.41 -14.61
C LEU A 36 -15.71 1.33 -13.39
N ILE A 37 -16.91 1.70 -12.92
CA ILE A 37 -17.07 2.53 -11.73
C ILE A 37 -16.61 1.78 -10.48
N THR A 38 -16.89 0.48 -10.39
CA THR A 38 -16.48 -0.36 -9.26
C THR A 38 -14.97 -0.53 -9.21
N GLU A 39 -14.34 -0.80 -10.36
CA GLU A 39 -12.89 -0.87 -10.50
C GLU A 39 -12.22 0.44 -10.10
N GLU A 40 -12.75 1.59 -10.55
CA GLU A 40 -12.21 2.89 -10.17
C GLU A 40 -12.34 3.16 -8.66
N TYR A 41 -13.45 2.73 -8.04
CA TYR A 41 -13.63 2.82 -6.59
C TYR A 41 -12.55 2.02 -5.85
N GLU A 42 -12.28 0.79 -6.27
CA GLU A 42 -11.21 -0.03 -5.70
C GLU A 42 -9.82 0.60 -5.90
N HIS A 43 -9.55 1.11 -7.11
CA HIS A 43 -8.30 1.82 -7.41
C HIS A 43 -8.06 3.02 -6.50
N ARG A 44 -9.12 3.78 -6.20
CA ARG A 44 -9.05 4.92 -5.28
C ARG A 44 -8.83 4.47 -3.84
N GLN A 45 -9.49 3.41 -3.41
CA GLN A 45 -9.25 2.84 -2.08
C GLN A 45 -7.81 2.41 -1.90
N LEU A 46 -7.19 1.83 -2.93
CA LEU A 46 -5.78 1.46 -2.92
C LEU A 46 -4.84 2.68 -2.98
N THR A 47 -5.25 3.76 -3.65
CA THR A 47 -4.46 4.99 -3.77
C THR A 47 -4.52 5.83 -2.49
N GLU A 48 -5.68 5.98 -1.87
CA GLU A 48 -5.87 6.73 -0.62
C GLU A 48 -5.29 5.98 0.60
N ARG A 49 -5.32 4.65 0.59
CA ARG A 49 -4.67 3.82 1.62
C ARG A 49 -3.15 3.78 1.51
N ARG A 50 -2.54 4.34 0.45
CA ARG A 50 -1.09 4.52 0.42
C ARG A 50 -0.77 5.81 1.19
N PRO A 51 -0.24 5.72 2.43
CA PRO A 51 0.32 6.90 3.06
C PRO A 51 1.43 7.40 2.13
N ASN A 52 1.32 8.66 1.75
CA ASN A 52 2.27 9.45 0.98
C ASN A 52 3.73 8.99 1.17
N LYS A 53 4.16 8.03 0.35
CA LYS A 53 5.57 7.77 0.08
C LYS A 53 5.75 8.15 -1.37
N LYS A 54 6.20 9.39 -1.57
CA LYS A 54 6.70 9.92 -2.84
C LYS A 54 7.41 8.80 -3.61
N GLY A 55 6.94 8.49 -4.80
CA GLY A 55 7.59 7.53 -5.69
C GLY A 55 6.60 6.92 -6.66
N GLY A 56 6.58 7.45 -7.87
CA GLY A 56 5.67 7.04 -8.94
C GLY A 56 5.79 5.58 -9.35
N SER A 57 4.81 5.16 -10.14
CA SER A 57 4.79 3.92 -10.91
C SER A 57 6.17 3.55 -11.46
N ALA A 58 6.75 2.49 -10.91
CA ALA A 58 7.78 1.71 -11.58
C ALA A 58 7.38 0.24 -11.45
N LEU A 59 7.16 -0.38 -12.60
CA LEU A 59 7.08 -1.82 -12.77
C LEU A 59 8.34 -2.43 -12.14
N VAL A 60 8.20 -2.99 -10.94
CA VAL A 60 9.28 -3.79 -10.35
C VAL A 60 9.25 -5.16 -11.01
N VAL A 61 10.02 -5.30 -12.10
CA VAL A 61 10.47 -6.61 -12.57
C VAL A 61 11.20 -7.27 -11.41
N ARG A 62 10.66 -8.41 -10.95
CA ARG A 62 11.34 -9.25 -9.97
C ARG A 62 12.51 -9.95 -10.67
N GLU A 63 13.67 -9.32 -10.64
CA GLU A 63 14.92 -10.02 -10.91
C GLU A 63 15.27 -10.86 -9.68
N ALA A 64 15.13 -12.17 -9.83
CA ALA A 64 15.76 -13.12 -8.94
C ALA A 64 17.28 -12.91 -9.03
N LYS A 65 17.94 -12.66 -7.89
CA LYS A 65 19.21 -13.30 -7.43
C LYS A 65 19.96 -12.40 -6.44
N GLY A 66 20.27 -12.95 -5.27
CA GLY A 66 21.29 -12.38 -4.38
C GLY A 66 21.07 -12.69 -2.90
N LYS A 67 21.70 -13.77 -2.41
CA LYS A 67 22.00 -13.94 -0.99
C LYS A 67 22.74 -12.70 -0.49
N GLY A 68 22.18 -12.01 0.50
CA GLY A 68 22.85 -10.93 1.21
C GLY A 68 22.33 -10.83 2.63
N ARG A 69 23.09 -11.39 3.58
CA ARG A 69 22.96 -11.04 5.00
C ARG A 69 23.32 -9.56 5.12
N ALA A 70 22.35 -8.73 5.49
CA ALA A 70 22.59 -7.35 5.88
C ALA A 70 21.86 -7.09 7.20
N SER A 71 22.60 -7.31 8.28
CA SER A 71 22.41 -6.59 9.53
C SER A 71 22.63 -5.11 9.21
N SER A 72 21.60 -4.27 9.37
CA SER A 72 21.77 -2.84 9.66
C SER A 72 20.46 -2.18 10.06
N SER A 73 20.39 -1.87 11.36
CA SER A 73 20.00 -0.55 11.87
C SER A 73 18.76 0.11 11.22
N THR A 74 17.57 -0.23 11.70
CA THR A 74 16.43 0.72 11.71
C THR A 74 16.30 1.30 13.12
N SER A 75 17.35 1.96 13.58
CA SER A 75 17.45 2.69 14.85
C SER A 75 16.78 4.08 14.77
N LYS A 76 15.55 4.14 14.24
CA LYS A 76 14.77 5.39 14.29
C LYS A 76 13.27 5.23 14.50
N ALA A 77 12.75 4.00 14.52
CA ALA A 77 11.32 3.74 14.79
C ALA A 77 11.06 3.07 16.16
N ASN A 78 12.10 2.60 16.87
CA ASN A 78 11.95 1.82 18.10
C ASN A 78 12.34 2.59 19.38
N SER A 79 12.66 3.88 19.31
CA SER A 79 13.10 4.65 20.49
C SER A 79 12.04 4.76 21.59
N ASP A 80 10.76 4.75 21.21
CA ASP A 80 9.65 4.93 22.14
C ASP A 80 9.02 3.62 22.63
N ILE A 81 9.43 2.47 22.09
CA ILE A 81 8.87 1.20 22.53
C ILE A 81 9.61 0.62 23.73
N THR A 82 8.85 0.30 24.78
CA THR A 82 9.30 -0.46 25.95
C THR A 82 9.14 -1.95 25.73
N CYS A 83 10.20 -2.71 25.99
CA CYS A 83 10.17 -4.16 25.96
C CYS A 83 9.39 -4.73 27.15
N PHE A 84 8.36 -5.54 26.89
CA PHE A 84 7.54 -6.19 27.92
C PHE A 84 8.24 -7.30 28.74
N ASN A 85 9.48 -7.69 28.39
CA ASN A 85 10.26 -8.66 29.17
C ASN A 85 11.21 -7.96 30.16
N CYS A 86 11.83 -6.85 29.75
CA CYS A 86 12.92 -6.23 30.51
C CYS A 86 12.72 -4.77 30.86
N ASP A 87 11.59 -4.19 30.46
CA ASP A 87 11.16 -2.81 30.66
C ASP A 87 12.12 -1.74 30.10
N ARG A 88 13.09 -2.16 29.26
CA ARG A 88 13.99 -1.24 28.57
C ARG A 88 13.36 -0.74 27.27
N LYS A 89 13.61 0.53 26.98
CA LYS A 89 13.20 1.17 25.73
C LYS A 89 14.13 0.76 24.58
N GLY A 90 13.64 0.78 23.34
CA GLY A 90 14.46 0.55 22.15
C GLY A 90 14.21 -0.75 21.41
N HIS A 91 13.47 -1.72 21.97
CA HIS A 91 13.27 -3.03 21.37
C HIS A 91 11.97 -3.71 21.83
N TYR A 92 11.45 -4.63 21.01
CA TYR A 92 10.29 -5.48 21.35
C TYR A 92 10.72 -6.70 22.16
N LYS A 93 9.78 -7.39 22.82
CA LYS A 93 10.03 -8.68 23.50
C LYS A 93 10.68 -9.72 22.57
N THR A 94 10.32 -9.71 21.28
CA THR A 94 10.90 -10.58 20.24
C THR A 94 12.37 -10.29 19.97
N ASP A 95 12.82 -9.06 20.22
CA ASP A 95 14.19 -8.61 20.02
C ASP A 95 14.99 -8.52 21.33
N CYS A 96 14.45 -9.04 22.42
CA CYS A 96 15.09 -8.98 23.74
C CYS A 96 16.13 -10.09 23.91
N TRP A 97 17.34 -9.69 24.33
CA TRP A 97 18.46 -10.61 24.61
C TRP A 97 18.48 -11.17 26.04
N ARG A 98 17.61 -10.68 26.94
CA ARG A 98 17.51 -11.18 28.32
C ARG A 98 16.80 -12.53 28.38
N PRO A 99 16.97 -13.30 29.48
CA PRO A 99 16.29 -14.57 29.66
C PRO A 99 14.76 -14.42 29.54
N GLY A 100 14.14 -15.30 28.76
CA GLY A 100 12.72 -15.24 28.40
C GLY A 100 12.38 -14.29 27.23
N GLY A 101 13.39 -13.75 26.55
CA GLY A 101 13.26 -12.89 25.38
C GLY A 101 13.35 -13.69 24.07
N GLY A 102 12.77 -13.17 22.99
CA GLY A 102 12.78 -13.87 21.68
C GLY A 102 14.16 -14.06 21.07
N LYS A 103 15.17 -13.34 21.58
CA LYS A 103 16.58 -13.44 21.20
C LYS A 103 17.49 -13.75 22.39
N GLU A 104 16.98 -14.48 23.37
CA GLU A 104 17.79 -14.97 24.49
C GLU A 104 19.06 -15.67 23.98
N GLY A 105 20.23 -15.26 24.50
CA GLY A 105 21.54 -15.84 24.14
C GLY A 105 22.12 -15.45 22.78
N GLN A 106 21.45 -14.57 22.01
CA GLN A 106 21.91 -14.10 20.69
C GLN A 106 22.49 -12.67 20.73
N GLY A 107 22.78 -12.16 21.93
CA GLY A 107 23.43 -10.87 22.13
C GLY A 107 24.96 -11.03 22.25
N PRO A 108 25.75 -10.00 21.90
CA PRO A 108 27.19 -9.98 22.15
C PRO A 108 27.53 -10.00 23.65
#